data_AF-A0A955PJW5-F1
#
_entry.id   AF-A0A955PJW5-F1
#
_cell.length_a   1.000
_cell.length_b   1.000
_cell.length_c   1.000
_cell.angle_alpha   90.00
_cell.angle_beta   90.00
_cell.angle_gamma   90.00
#
_symmetry.space_group_name_H-M   'P 1'
#
loop_
_entity.id
_entity.type
_entity.pdbx_description
1 polymer ?
#
loop_
_entity_poly.entity_id
_entity_poly.type
_entity_poly.pdbx_seq_one_letter_code
_entity_poly.pdbx_strand_id
1 'polypeptide(L)'
;SIRLGGLASGVDYMLRLLAINGNGESDPAVLPFTTRFDRTLIPSREALERLSLDWSPAKASVETVEEGVPSPVDINLDGWVNAEDLVLILDDLNRGD
;
A
#
# COMPACT_ATOMS: atom_id res chain seq x y z
N SER A 1 -24.58 21.64 12.71
CA SER A 1 -23.53 20.74 12.17
C SER A 1 -22.31 21.58 11.81
N ILE A 2 -21.10 21.06 12.02
CA ILE A 2 -19.85 21.72 11.63
C ILE A 2 -19.34 21.03 10.36
N ARG A 3 -18.81 21.81 9.41
CA ARG A 3 -18.20 21.29 8.17
C ARG A 3 -16.72 21.64 8.15
N LEU A 4 -15.88 20.62 8.08
CA LEU A 4 -14.43 20.76 7.96
C LEU A 4 -14.05 20.62 6.48
N GLY A 5 -13.30 21.57 5.94
CA GLY A 5 -12.84 21.59 4.55
C GLY A 5 -11.31 21.62 4.46
N GLY A 6 -10.77 21.39 3.27
CA GLY A 6 -9.32 21.43 3.03
C GLY A 6 -8.53 20.25 3.60
N LEU A 7 -9.20 19.15 3.95
CA LEU A 7 -8.54 17.93 4.44
C LEU A 7 -8.02 17.09 3.27
N ALA A 8 -6.90 16.42 3.48
CA ALA A 8 -6.37 15.47 2.52
C ALA A 8 -7.31 14.25 2.41
N SER A 9 -7.45 13.70 1.20
CA SER A 9 -8.34 12.57 0.91
C SER A 9 -7.76 11.25 1.42
N GLY A 10 -8.60 10.42 2.04
CA GLY A 10 -8.23 9.08 2.51
C GLY A 10 -7.28 9.08 3.71
N VAL A 11 -7.15 10.22 4.39
CA VAL A 11 -6.25 10.42 5.54
C VAL A 11 -7.04 10.35 6.84
N ASP A 12 -6.42 9.71 7.84
CA ASP A 12 -6.89 9.61 9.21
C ASP A 12 -6.60 10.90 9.99
N TYR A 13 -7.60 11.35 10.76
CA TYR A 13 -7.53 12.55 11.58
C TYR A 13 -8.10 12.30 12.98
N MET A 14 -7.63 13.12 13.92
CA MET A 14 -8.15 13.19 15.29
C MET A 14 -8.78 14.57 15.49
N LEU A 15 -10.10 14.60 15.68
CA LEU A 15 -10.82 15.82 16.04
C LEU A 15 -10.80 16.00 17.56
N ARG A 16 -10.27 17.12 18.04
CA ARG A 16 -10.28 17.51 19.45
C ARG A 16 -11.30 18.63 19.66
N LEU A 17 -12.33 18.38 20.46
CA LEU A 17 -13.39 19.33 20.78
C LEU A 17 -13.29 19.75 22.25
N LEU A 18 -13.30 21.06 22.51
CA LEU A 18 -13.29 21.63 23.85
C LEU A 18 -14.48 22.56 24.03
N ALA A 19 -15.09 22.53 25.21
CA ALA A 19 -16.05 23.55 25.62
C ALA A 19 -15.29 24.69 26.30
N ILE A 20 -15.56 25.94 25.89
CA ILE A 20 -14.93 27.13 26.46
C ILE A 20 -16.02 28.00 27.08
N ASN A 21 -15.81 28.46 28.31
CA ASN A 21 -16.67 29.45 28.97
C ASN A 21 -15.83 30.46 29.77
N GLY A 22 -16.49 31.35 30.51
CA GLY A 22 -15.81 32.38 31.32
C GLY A 22 -14.90 31.84 32.44
N ASN A 23 -14.95 30.54 32.73
CA ASN A 23 -14.13 29.87 33.75
C ASN A 23 -13.00 29.02 33.13
N GLY A 24 -12.84 29.02 31.80
CA GLY A 24 -11.77 28.30 31.11
C GLY A 24 -12.26 27.23 30.13
N GLU A 25 -11.40 26.25 29.89
CA GLU A 25 -11.62 25.16 28.94
C GLU A 25 -11.97 23.86 29.66
N SER A 26 -12.83 23.03 29.06
CA SER A 26 -13.09 21.67 29.52
C SER A 26 -11.95 20.71 29.16
N ASP A 27 -11.98 19.51 29.72
CA ASP A 27 -11.25 18.39 29.15
C ASP A 27 -11.71 18.13 27.70
N PRO A 28 -10.80 17.72 26.80
CA PRO A 28 -11.12 17.53 25.41
C PRO A 28 -11.89 16.23 25.15
N ALA A 29 -12.93 16.30 24.32
CA ALA A 29 -13.45 15.14 23.63
C ALA A 29 -12.62 14.87 22.37
N VAL A 30 -12.20 13.63 22.18
CA VAL A 30 -11.34 13.22 21.06
C VAL A 30 -12.08 12.20 20.21
N LEU A 31 -12.18 12.48 18.90
CA LEU A 31 -12.93 11.67 17.95
C LEU A 31 -12.05 11.34 16.73
N PRO A 32 -11.69 10.06 16.51
CA PRO A 32 -11.02 9.65 15.29
C PRO A 32 -12.01 9.67 14.12
N PHE A 33 -11.53 10.08 12.95
CA PHE A 33 -12.27 9.91 11.70
C PHE A 33 -11.33 9.81 10.50
N THR A 34 -11.77 9.09 9.48
CA THR A 34 -11.06 8.99 8.19
C THR A 34 -11.83 9.78 7.14
N THR A 35 -11.12 10.60 6.37
CA THR A 35 -11.73 11.30 5.24
C THR A 35 -12.09 10.32 4.12
N ARG A 36 -13.17 10.62 3.39
CA ARG A 36 -13.52 9.83 2.23
C ARG A 36 -12.41 9.94 1.17
N PHE A 37 -12.04 8.79 0.60
CA PHE A 37 -11.15 8.78 -0.54
C PHE A 37 -11.79 9.46 -1.75
N ASP A 38 -11.10 10.45 -2.31
CA ASP A 38 -11.43 11.14 -3.54
C ASP A 38 -10.90 10.34 -4.73
N ARG A 39 -11.84 9.76 -5.48
CA ARG A 39 -11.54 8.94 -6.65
C ARG A 39 -10.96 9.75 -7.82
N THR A 40 -11.06 11.08 -7.80
CA THR A 40 -10.45 11.94 -8.82
C THR A 40 -8.93 12.05 -8.66
N LEU A 41 -8.39 11.67 -7.49
CA LEU A 41 -6.95 11.58 -7.24
C LEU A 41 -6.34 10.27 -7.74
N ILE A 42 -7.15 9.33 -8.24
CA ILE A 42 -6.61 8.14 -8.90
C ILE A 42 -5.89 8.62 -10.17
N PRO A 43 -4.60 8.28 -10.35
CA PRO A 43 -3.89 8.65 -11.57
C PRO A 43 -4.67 8.13 -12.77
N SER A 44 -4.81 8.97 -13.80
CA SER A 44 -5.44 8.54 -15.05
C SER A 44 -4.72 7.30 -15.59
N ARG A 45 -5.40 6.53 -16.44
CA ARG A 45 -4.78 5.39 -17.14
C ARG A 45 -3.45 5.77 -17.79
N GLU A 46 -3.37 6.95 -18.41
CA GLU A 46 -2.13 7.48 -18.99
C GLU A 46 -1.04 7.77 -17.95
N ALA A 47 -1.40 8.27 -16.76
CA ALA A 47 -0.44 8.50 -15.67
C ALA A 47 0.09 7.18 -15.10
N LEU A 48 -0.77 6.15 -14.98
CA LEU A 48 -0.38 4.80 -14.60
C LEU A 48 0.53 4.17 -15.67
N GLU A 49 0.21 4.33 -16.94
CA GLU A 49 1.03 3.83 -18.06
C GLU A 49 2.41 4.51 -18.09
N ARG A 50 2.50 5.82 -17.78
CA ARG A 50 3.80 6.52 -17.65
C ARG A 50 4.62 6.07 -16.45
N LEU A 51 3.99 5.90 -15.28
CA LEU A 51 4.66 5.36 -14.09
C LEU A 51 5.13 3.92 -14.31
N SER A 52 4.34 3.12 -15.05
CA SER A 52 4.70 1.77 -15.46
C SER A 52 5.84 1.74 -16.47
N LEU A 53 6.00 2.78 -17.30
CA LEU A 53 7.10 2.91 -18.25
C LEU A 53 8.41 3.28 -17.54
N ASP A 54 8.32 4.09 -16.48
CA ASP A 54 9.46 4.50 -15.64
C ASP A 54 9.95 3.36 -14.72
N TRP A 55 9.04 2.44 -14.34
CA TRP A 55 9.41 1.16 -13.73
C TRP A 55 9.95 0.21 -14.80
N SER A 56 11.20 0.41 -15.21
CA SER A 56 11.95 -0.65 -15.88
C SER A 56 12.65 -1.49 -14.79
N PRO A 57 12.40 -2.80 -14.68
CA PRO A 57 13.21 -3.67 -13.83
C PRO A 57 14.71 -3.63 -14.19
N ALA A 58 15.08 -3.06 -15.35
CA ALA A 58 16.47 -2.83 -15.73
C ALA A 58 17.14 -1.62 -15.03
N LYS A 59 16.40 -0.73 -14.35
CA LYS A 59 16.97 0.37 -13.54
C LYS A 59 17.17 0.00 -12.07
N ALA A 60 16.54 -1.06 -11.60
CA ALA A 60 17.00 -1.76 -10.42
C ALA A 60 18.19 -2.61 -10.86
N SER A 61 19.37 -1.99 -11.01
CA SER A 61 20.61 -2.74 -10.92
C SER A 61 20.55 -3.48 -9.59
N VAL A 62 20.24 -4.78 -9.66
CA VAL A 62 20.37 -5.70 -8.56
C VAL A 62 21.84 -5.68 -8.20
N GLU A 63 22.22 -4.82 -7.25
CA GLU A 63 23.41 -5.06 -6.47
C GLU A 63 23.19 -6.43 -5.85
N THR A 64 24.03 -7.36 -6.26
CA THR A 64 24.10 -8.75 -5.84
C THR A 64 23.87 -8.82 -4.34
N VAL A 65 22.68 -9.23 -3.93
CA VAL A 65 22.40 -9.49 -2.51
C VAL A 65 23.31 -10.66 -2.12
N GLU A 66 24.23 -10.38 -1.19
CA GLU A 66 25.13 -11.37 -0.61
C GLU A 66 24.35 -12.61 -0.17
N GLU A 67 24.98 -13.76 -0.40
CA GLU A 67 24.50 -15.12 -0.14
C GLU A 67 23.67 -15.22 1.16
N GLY A 68 22.39 -15.58 1.01
CA GLY A 68 21.52 -15.82 2.16
C GLY A 68 20.03 -15.95 1.83
N VAL A 69 19.62 -15.46 0.66
CA VAL A 69 18.27 -15.73 0.13
C VAL A 69 18.32 -17.04 -0.68
N PRO A 70 17.50 -18.06 -0.38
CA PRO A 70 17.49 -19.27 -1.19
C PRO A 70 17.13 -18.91 -2.63
N SER A 71 17.99 -19.32 -3.57
CA SER A 71 17.76 -19.16 -5.01
C SER A 71 16.39 -19.71 -5.39
N PRO A 72 15.69 -19.09 -6.36
CA PRO A 72 14.45 -19.65 -6.87
C PRO A 72 14.73 -21.05 -7.43
N VAL A 73 14.07 -22.06 -6.86
CA VAL A 73 14.16 -23.44 -7.29
C VAL A 73 13.33 -23.59 -8.55
N ASP A 74 13.95 -24.02 -9.64
CA ASP A 74 13.27 -24.54 -10.83
C ASP A 74 12.73 -25.93 -10.46
N ILE A 75 11.45 -25.95 -10.05
CA ILE A 75 10.80 -27.15 -9.49
C ILE A 75 10.33 -28.08 -10.62
N ASN A 76 10.07 -27.54 -11.82
CA ASN A 76 9.61 -28.31 -12.96
C ASN A 76 10.76 -28.86 -13.84
N LEU A 77 11.99 -28.40 -13.60
CA LEU A 77 13.25 -28.80 -14.25
C LEU A 77 13.29 -28.45 -15.76
N ASP A 78 12.64 -27.37 -16.18
CA ASP A 78 12.64 -26.89 -17.56
C ASP A 78 13.84 -25.99 -17.91
N GLY A 79 14.68 -25.65 -16.92
CA GLY A 79 15.86 -24.81 -17.05
C GLY A 79 15.58 -23.31 -16.93
N TRP A 80 14.34 -22.92 -16.63
CA TRP A 80 13.89 -21.54 -16.48
C TRP A 80 13.06 -21.41 -15.20
N VAL A 81 13.17 -20.27 -14.54
CA VAL A 81 12.24 -19.92 -13.45
C VAL A 81 11.14 -19.05 -14.05
N ASN A 82 9.94 -19.60 -14.19
CA ASN A 82 8.81 -18.94 -14.84
C ASN A 82 7.52 -19.03 -13.99
N ALA A 83 6.43 -18.46 -14.52
CA ALA A 83 5.16 -18.39 -13.79
C ALA A 83 4.56 -19.79 -13.52
N GLU A 84 4.95 -20.81 -14.29
CA GLU A 84 4.48 -22.17 -14.13
C GLU A 84 5.10 -22.84 -12.89
N ASP A 85 6.33 -22.46 -12.50
CA ASP A 85 6.95 -22.89 -11.24
C ASP A 85 6.20 -22.37 -10.01
N LEU A 86 5.73 -21.13 -10.08
CA LEU A 86 4.92 -20.52 -9.01
C LEU A 86 3.54 -21.19 -8.89
N VAL A 87 2.97 -21.65 -10.01
CA VAL A 87 1.70 -22.39 -10.01
C VAL A 87 1.86 -23.72 -9.31
N LEU A 88 2.96 -24.45 -9.52
CA LEU A 88 3.25 -25.71 -8.82
C LEU A 88 3.43 -25.50 -7.31
N ILE A 89 4.16 -24.45 -6.90
CA ILE A 89 4.31 -24.09 -5.48
C ILE A 89 2.95 -23.79 -4.82
N LEU A 90 2.07 -23.08 -5.53
CA LEU A 90 0.73 -22.77 -5.03
C LEU A 90 -0.19 -24.00 -5.00
N ASP A 91 -0.03 -24.93 -5.95
CA ASP A 91 -0.79 -26.18 -5.98
C ASP A 91 -0.38 -27.11 -4.84
N ASP A 92 0.91 -27.20 -4.52
CA ASP A 92 1.41 -27.98 -3.38
C ASP A 92 1.00 -27.34 -2.03
N LEU A 93 1.06 -26.01 -1.91
CA LEU A 93 0.57 -25.29 -0.73
C LEU A 93 -0.95 -25.43 -0.52
N ASN A 94 -1.72 -25.61 -1.59
CA ASN A 94 -3.17 -25.83 -1.51
C ASN A 94 -3.55 -27.31 -1.30
N ARG A 95 -2.62 -28.27 -1.50
CA ARG A 95 -2.85 -29.69 -1.20
C ARG A 95 -2.66 -30.06 0.27
N GLY A 96 -2.05 -29.17 1.07
CA GLY A 96 -2.15 -29.19 2.52
C GLY A 96 -1.62 -30.45 3.20
N ASP A 97 -0.41 -30.89 2.85
CA ASP A 97 0.37 -31.84 3.66
C ASP A 97 1.51 -31.12 4.42
#